data_AF-A0A2P5LJ63-F1
#
_entry.id   AF-A0A2P5LJ63-F1
#
_cell.length_a   1.000
_cell.length_b   1.000
_cell.length_c   1.000
_cell.angle_alpha   90.00
_cell.angle_beta   90.00
_cell.angle_gamma   90.00
#
_symmetry.space_group_name_H-M   'P 1'
#
loop_
_entity.id
_entity.type
_entity.pdbx_description
1 polymer ?
#
loop_
_entity_poly.entity_id
_entity_poly.type
_entity_poly.pdbx_seq_one_letter_code
_entity_poly.pdbx_strand_id
1 'polypeptide(L)' 'MAEYRLRRASIEDARSIAEIHAKAWRETYLGVMRAEALASIDLDDWTRRWRERIGSSEGAQAVFIACEGE' A
#
# COMPACT_ATOMS: atom_id res chain seq x y z
N MET A 1 20.14 -4.95 13.87
CA MET A 1 19.44 -4.71 12.59
C MET A 1 18.06 -5.30 12.75
N ALA A 2 17.00 -4.59 12.35
CA ALA A 2 15.67 -5.20 12.35
C ALA A 2 15.68 -6.34 11.32
N GLU A 3 15.28 -7.54 11.75
CA GLU A 3 15.00 -8.63 10.83
C GLU A 3 13.65 -8.34 10.17
N TYR A 4 13.50 -8.64 8.88
CA TYR A 4 12.24 -8.49 8.17
C TYR A 4 11.87 -9.79 7.47
N ARG A 5 10.60 -10.18 7.57
CA ARG A 5 10.05 -11.36 6.91
C ARG A 5 9.03 -10.94 5.86
N LEU A 6 9.11 -11.54 4.68
CA LEU A 6 8.15 -11.35 3.61
C LEU A 6 7.04 -12.39 3.71
N ARG A 7 5.78 -11.95 3.60
CA ARG A 7 4.64 -12.84 3.45
C ARG A 7 3.66 -12.32 2.41
N ARG A 8 2.84 -13.21 1.85
CA ARG A 8 1.73 -12.80 0.99
C ARG A 8 0.74 -11.95 1.79
N ALA A 9 0.26 -10.87 1.18
CA ALA A 9 -0.74 -10.00 1.78
C ALA A 9 -2.10 -10.70 1.84
N SER A 10 -2.83 -10.50 2.94
CA SER A 10 -4.25 -10.81 3.07
C SER A 10 -5.08 -9.54 2.85
N ILE A 11 -6.40 -9.69 2.71
CA ILE A 11 -7.33 -8.57 2.54
C ILE A 11 -7.27 -7.60 3.74
N GLU A 12 -6.88 -8.10 4.92
CA GLU A 12 -6.75 -7.30 6.14
C GLU A 12 -5.57 -6.31 6.06
N ASP A 13 -4.54 -6.64 5.28
CA ASP A 13 -3.36 -5.77 5.09
C ASP A 13 -3.65 -4.55 4.19
N ALA A 14 -4.79 -4.54 3.49
CA ALA A 14 -5.11 -3.52 2.50
C ALA A 14 -5.04 -2.09 3.04
N ARG A 15 -5.47 -1.87 4.29
CA ARG A 15 -5.43 -0.55 4.95
C ARG A 15 -3.99 -0.10 5.17
N SER A 16 -3.17 -0.95 5.79
CA SER A 16 -1.77 -0.67 6.06
C SER A 16 -0.98 -0.41 4.77
N ILE A 17 -1.26 -1.18 3.71
CA ILE A 17 -0.65 -0.97 2.40
C ILE A 17 -1.08 0.38 1.81
N ALA A 18 -2.36 0.75 1.89
CA ALA A 18 -2.85 2.04 1.42
C ALA A 18 -2.17 3.22 2.15
N GLU A 19 -1.99 3.12 3.46
CA GLU A 19 -1.34 4.13 4.30
C GLU A 19 0.15 4.29 3.97
N ILE A 20 0.89 3.19 3.86
CA ILE A 20 2.30 3.20 3.46
C ILE A 20 2.44 3.79 2.05
N HIS A 21 1.58 3.37 1.12
CA HIS A 21 1.60 3.85 -0.25
C HIS A 21 1.34 5.36 -0.32
N ALA A 22 0.32 5.86 0.40
CA ALA A 22 -0.01 7.28 0.44
C ALA A 22 1.12 8.12 1.07
N LYS A 23 1.71 7.63 2.17
CA LYS A 23 2.84 8.30 2.83
C LYS A 23 4.04 8.38 1.89
N ALA A 24 4.44 7.26 1.29
CA ALA A 24 5.57 7.20 0.37
C ALA A 24 5.38 8.17 -0.81
N TRP A 25 4.18 8.28 -1.36
CA TRP A 25 3.90 9.20 -2.45
C TRP A 25 3.96 10.67 -2.03
N ARG A 26 3.33 11.01 -0.90
CA ARG A 26 3.36 12.38 -0.36
C ARG A 26 4.77 12.85 -0.04
N GLU A 27 5.62 11.96 0.48
CA GLU A 27 7.02 12.27 0.82
C GLU A 27 7.91 12.33 -0.44
N THR A 28 7.77 11.36 -1.35
CA THR A 28 8.70 11.21 -2.49
C THR A 28 8.39 12.16 -3.64
N TYR A 29 7.12 12.47 -3.88
CA TYR A 29 6.70 13.28 -5.03
C TYR A 29 6.40 14.74 -4.68
N LEU A 30 6.69 15.17 -3.45
CA LEU A 30 6.60 16.56 -3.07
C LEU A 30 7.52 17.41 -3.96
N GLY A 31 6.98 18.46 -4.57
CA GLY A 31 7.73 19.32 -5.51
C GLY A 31 7.86 18.77 -6.93
N VAL A 32 7.49 17.50 -7.17
CA VAL A 32 7.39 16.90 -8.51
C VAL A 32 5.94 16.92 -8.99
N MET A 33 5.00 16.58 -8.11
CA MET A 33 3.56 16.61 -8.38
C MET A 33 2.91 17.84 -7.72
N ARG A 34 1.72 18.20 -8.21
CA ARG A 34 0.87 19.23 -7.57
C ARG A 34 0.51 18.79 -6.15
N ALA A 35 0.64 19.71 -5.19
CA ALA A 35 0.35 19.43 -3.79
C ALA A 35 -1.11 18.98 -3.60
N GLU A 36 -2.04 19.57 -4.35
CA GLU A 36 -3.47 19.22 -4.30
C GLU A 36 -3.72 17.76 -4.70
N ALA A 37 -2.96 17.23 -5.66
CA ALA A 37 -3.09 15.84 -6.09
C ALA A 37 -2.57 14.85 -5.03
N LEU A 38 -1.51 15.22 -4.30
CA LEU A 38 -0.99 14.42 -3.18
C LEU A 38 -1.89 14.52 -1.95
N ALA A 39 -2.50 15.69 -1.72
CA ALA A 39 -3.46 15.92 -0.65
C ALA A 39 -4.79 15.20 -0.89
N SER A 40 -5.23 15.07 -2.15
CA SER A 40 -6.47 14.39 -2.53
C SER A 40 -6.41 12.86 -2.47
N ILE A 41 -5.30 12.26 -2.01
CA ILE A 41 -5.23 10.82 -1.81
C ILE A 41 -6.21 10.40 -0.70
N ASP A 42 -7.25 9.68 -1.10
CA ASP A 42 -8.28 9.12 -0.24
C ASP A 42 -7.92 7.70 0.19
N LEU A 43 -7.73 7.51 1.49
CA LEU A 43 -7.29 6.23 2.05
C LEU A 43 -8.38 5.15 1.99
N ASP A 44 -9.66 5.51 2.01
CA ASP A 44 -10.75 4.53 2.00
C ASP A 44 -10.96 3.97 0.58
N ASP A 45 -10.91 4.83 -0.44
CA ASP A 45 -10.88 4.43 -1.84
C ASP A 45 -9.65 3.55 -2.15
N TRP A 46 -8.47 3.96 -1.69
CA TRP A 46 -7.26 3.16 -1.89
C TRP A 46 -7.32 1.82 -1.17
N THR A 47 -7.82 1.79 0.07
CA THR A 47 -8.03 0.55 0.82
C THR A 47 -8.95 -0.40 0.05
N ARG A 48 -10.07 0.11 -0.50
CA ARG A 48 -10.98 -0.68 -1.34
C ARG A 48 -10.26 -1.27 -2.56
N ARG A 49 -9.52 -0.47 -3.32
CA ARG A 49 -8.76 -0.93 -4.49
C ARG A 49 -7.73 -2.00 -4.13
N TRP A 50 -7.08 -1.86 -2.97
CA TRP A 50 -6.15 -2.87 -2.46
C TRP A 50 -6.84 -4.16 -2.08
N ARG A 51 -8.02 -4.11 -1.43
CA ARG A 51 -8.81 -5.31 -1.14
C ARG A 51 -9.20 -6.05 -2.42
N GLU A 52 -9.64 -5.33 -3.44
CA GLU A 52 -9.96 -5.90 -4.75
C GLU A 52 -8.72 -6.55 -5.39
N ARG A 53 -7.57 -5.86 -5.38
CA ARG A 53 -6.33 -6.38 -5.96
C ARG A 53 -5.79 -7.62 -5.24
N ILE A 54 -5.90 -7.68 -3.92
CA ILE A 54 -5.44 -8.82 -3.11
C ILE A 54 -6.43 -9.99 -3.22
N GLY A 55 -7.74 -9.70 -3.23
CA GLY A 55 -8.79 -10.70 -3.32
C GLY A 55 -9.04 -11.25 -4.73
N SER A 56 -8.61 -10.54 -5.78
CA SER A 56 -8.76 -11.02 -7.16
C SER A 56 -7.83 -12.21 -7.42
N SER A 57 -8.44 -13.36 -7.69
CA SER A 57 -7.77 -14.60 -8.11
C SER A 57 -7.47 -14.64 -9.61
N GLU A 58 -7.92 -13.64 -10.38
CA GLU A 58 -7.97 -13.71 -11.85
C GLU A 58 -6.67 -13.28 -12.56
N GLY A 59 -5.57 -13.03 -11.83
CA GLY A 59 -4.32 -12.56 -12.43
C GLY A 59 -3.06 -13.27 -11.92
N ALA A 60 -2.01 -13.26 -12.75
CA ALA A 60 -0.65 -13.70 -12.41
C ALA A 60 0.09 -12.71 -11.47
N GLN A 61 -0.66 -11.98 -10.63
CA GLN A 61 -0.11 -11.01 -9.68
C GLN A 61 -0.22 -11.53 -8.24
N ALA A 62 0.75 -11.19 -7.41
CA ALA A 62 0.72 -11.43 -5.98
C ALA A 62 1.25 -10.19 -5.26
N VAL A 63 0.62 -9.86 -4.13
CA VAL A 63 1.03 -8.77 -3.26
C VAL A 63 1.74 -9.38 -2.06
N PHE A 64 2.91 -8.84 -1.73
CA PHE A 64 3.69 -9.23 -0.55
C PHE A 64 3.91 -8.01 0.33
N ILE A 65 4.01 -8.24 1.63
CA ILE A 65 4.37 -7.23 2.62
C ILE A 65 5.61 -7.68 3.39
N ALA A 66 6.41 -6.70 3.81
CA ALA A 66 7.48 -6.89 4.76
C ALA A 66 6.95 -6.60 6.17
N CYS A 67 7.11 -7.56 7.07
CA CYS A 67 6.82 -7.42 8.49
C CYS A 67 8.13 -7.46 9.27
N GLU A 68 8.21 -6.72 10.38
CA GLU A 68 9.30 -6.89 11.33
C GLU A 68 9.32 -8.34 11.85
N GLY A 69 10.52 -8.91 11.96
CA GLY A 69 10.77 -10.18 12.62
C GLY A 69 10.55 -10.06 14.11
N GLU A 70 10.14 -11.16 14.74
CA GLU A 70 10.00 -11.27 16.20
C GLU A 70 11.34 -11.17 16.93
#